data_AF-A0A7S3TA32-F1
#
_entry.id   AF-A0A7S3TA32-F1
#
_cell.length_a   1.000
_cell.length_b   1.000
_cell.length_c   1.000
_cell.angle_alpha   90.00
_cell.angle_beta   90.00
_cell.angle_gamma   90.00
#
_symmetry.space_group_name_H-M   'P 1'
#
loop_
_entity.id
_entity.type
_entity.pdbx_description
1 polymer ?
#
loop_
_entity_poly.entity_id
_entity_poly.type
_entity_poly.pdbx_seq_one_letter_code
_entity_poly.pdbx_strand_id
1 'polypeptide(L)'
;ASAAAAAAEDGSALWAGRARPLRLSDSRCASRRLRSVGGGGDGDLVTVSHEALRALATHPLEQLVGRDAERSTYVLEVAASEVSAIGTQPAHSLAEIFDVEAHPHASTHVAQELLARLGKDVAAYAIDYSGKRTPQLLSLQPEDLAECVQKACLPGRRHDSLFGPSRLDTALKKLAELEKSLAELRERDDATATADVRRAVAVANCAPSASSSRDELAFALRQLAGHEARIRFPHLSVQLLSNGAEAALSAANPTLSPGRIDGLLQLVAVVMLRTSRRAFLAAAISDVRGLRDDLELKVHEQARLQEAAGRAQHQASAAQEQAKRSVLELQHRASALAARLTTRRFTV
;
A
#
# COMPACT_ATOMS: atom_id res chain seq x y z
N ALA A 1 15.42 14.31 67.40
CA ALA A 1 15.74 12.96 67.87
C ALA A 1 14.82 11.99 67.14
N SER A 2 15.32 11.36 66.08
CA SER A 2 15.65 9.91 66.04
C SER A 2 14.36 9.05 65.95
N ALA A 3 14.08 8.26 64.90
CA ALA A 3 14.93 7.68 63.87
C ALA A 3 14.15 7.47 62.57
N ALA A 4 14.77 7.87 61.46
CA ALA A 4 14.45 7.45 60.11
C ALA A 4 15.71 6.77 59.56
N ALA A 5 15.66 5.46 59.30
CA ALA A 5 16.58 4.73 58.43
C ALA A 5 16.18 3.25 58.34
N ALA A 6 16.39 2.69 57.14
CA ALA A 6 16.44 1.26 56.81
C ALA A 6 15.13 0.52 56.50
N ALA A 7 14.66 0.67 55.25
CA ALA A 7 14.11 -0.44 54.46
C ALA A 7 14.04 -0.02 52.99
N ALA A 8 15.20 0.05 52.34
CA ALA A 8 15.32 0.08 50.89
C ALA A 8 16.19 -1.12 50.53
N GLU A 9 15.59 -2.19 50.02
CA GLU A 9 16.22 -3.20 49.16
C GLU A 9 15.13 -4.20 48.67
N ASP A 10 15.30 -4.65 47.42
CA ASP A 10 14.56 -5.71 46.71
C ASP A 10 13.14 -5.44 46.15
N GLY A 11 13.10 -4.58 45.12
CA GLY A 11 11.98 -4.43 44.18
C GLY A 11 12.15 -5.10 42.81
N SER A 12 13.13 -5.99 42.62
CA SER A 12 13.49 -6.55 41.30
C SER A 12 13.00 -7.99 41.04
N ALA A 13 12.30 -8.63 41.99
CA ALA A 13 11.94 -10.06 41.89
C ALA A 13 10.47 -10.37 41.55
N LEU A 14 9.64 -9.39 41.14
CA LEU A 14 8.19 -9.59 40.89
C LEU A 14 7.80 -9.87 39.42
N TRP A 15 8.75 -10.01 38.50
CA TRP A 15 8.48 -10.22 37.06
C TRP A 15 8.95 -11.56 36.50
N ALA A 16 9.53 -12.43 37.32
CA ALA A 16 9.95 -13.77 36.91
C ALA A 16 8.88 -14.80 37.31
N GLY A 17 7.86 -15.02 36.46
CA GLY A 17 6.90 -16.11 36.70
C GLY A 17 5.49 -15.94 36.17
N ARG A 18 5.15 -14.83 35.51
CA ARG A 18 3.90 -14.82 34.71
C ARG A 18 4.16 -15.56 33.41
N ALA A 19 3.75 -16.82 33.38
CA ALA A 19 3.53 -17.54 32.13
C ALA A 19 2.85 -16.57 31.17
N ARG A 20 3.49 -16.29 30.02
CA ARG A 20 2.85 -15.50 28.96
C ARG A 20 1.48 -16.14 28.77
N PRO A 21 0.36 -15.41 28.89
CA PRO A 21 -0.93 -16.00 28.61
C PRO A 21 -0.79 -16.63 27.23
N LEU A 22 -1.01 -17.95 27.16
CA LEU A 22 -1.07 -18.67 25.90
C LEU A 22 -1.88 -17.77 24.98
N ARG A 23 -1.27 -17.30 23.89
CA ARG A 23 -2.02 -16.68 22.81
C ARG A 23 -2.94 -17.80 22.34
N LEU A 24 -4.13 -17.87 22.92
CA LEU A 24 -5.27 -18.51 22.31
C LEU A 24 -5.37 -17.80 20.98
N SER A 25 -4.83 -18.43 19.95
CA SER A 25 -5.06 -18.07 18.56
C SER A 25 -6.53 -18.37 18.32
N ASP A 26 -7.39 -17.50 18.86
CA ASP A 26 -8.81 -17.58 18.67
C ASP A 26 -9.04 -17.15 17.22
N SER A 27 -9.10 -18.16 16.36
CA SER A 27 -9.21 -18.04 14.91
C SER A 27 -10.53 -17.39 14.49
N ARG A 28 -11.43 -17.02 15.41
CA ARG A 28 -12.72 -16.38 15.12
C ARG A 28 -12.58 -15.01 14.45
N CYS A 29 -11.61 -14.18 14.87
CA CYS A 29 -11.32 -12.93 14.16
C CYS A 29 -10.71 -13.21 12.76
N ALA A 30 -9.82 -14.20 12.66
CA ALA A 30 -9.19 -14.60 11.39
C ALA A 30 -10.14 -15.31 10.41
N SER A 31 -11.22 -15.92 10.93
CA SER A 31 -12.22 -16.67 10.16
C SER A 31 -13.50 -15.89 9.88
N ARG A 32 -13.57 -14.62 10.32
CA ARG A 32 -14.71 -13.74 10.02
C ARG A 32 -14.76 -13.48 8.52
N ARG A 33 -15.58 -14.27 7.83
CA ARG A 33 -15.85 -14.08 6.40
C ARG A 33 -16.63 -12.78 6.22
N LEU A 34 -16.02 -11.87 5.49
CA LEU A 34 -16.71 -10.69 4.98
C LEU A 34 -17.79 -11.22 4.03
N ARG A 35 -19.07 -10.94 4.30
CA ARG A 35 -20.18 -11.36 3.42
C ARG A 35 -20.70 -10.13 2.68
N SER A 36 -21.30 -10.32 1.51
CA SER A 36 -22.13 -9.27 0.94
C SER A 36 -23.38 -9.13 1.82
N VAL A 37 -23.61 -7.94 2.39
CA VAL A 37 -24.92 -7.64 2.97
C VAL A 37 -25.90 -7.51 1.80
N GLY A 38 -26.91 -8.35 1.75
CA GLY A 38 -28.05 -8.21 0.83
C GLY A 38 -29.20 -7.54 1.56
N GLY A 39 -29.74 -6.46 1.00
CA GLY A 39 -30.91 -5.76 1.53
C GLY A 39 -32.17 -6.58 1.32
N GLY A 40 -32.43 -7.51 2.24
CA GLY A 40 -33.67 -8.28 2.29
C GLY A 40 -34.43 -7.95 3.57
N GLY A 41 -35.21 -6.87 3.54
CA GLY A 41 -36.20 -6.54 4.56
C GLY A 41 -35.64 -5.82 5.80
N ASP A 42 -36.15 -4.61 6.00
CA ASP A 42 -36.08 -3.83 7.25
C ASP A 42 -34.74 -3.14 7.59
N GLY A 43 -34.48 -2.02 6.91
CA GLY A 43 -33.53 -1.00 7.37
C GLY A 43 -32.14 -1.03 6.71
N ASP A 44 -32.11 -0.89 5.38
CA ASP A 44 -31.09 -0.25 4.53
C ASP A 44 -29.63 -0.20 5.04
N LEU A 45 -29.07 -1.36 5.38
CA LEU A 45 -27.62 -1.52 5.51
C LEU A 45 -26.97 -1.50 4.13
N VAL A 46 -25.91 -0.70 3.98
CA VAL A 46 -25.15 -0.56 2.73
C VAL A 46 -24.74 -1.94 2.25
N THR A 47 -25.19 -2.29 1.04
CA THR A 47 -24.75 -3.50 0.38
C THR A 47 -23.38 -3.24 -0.23
N VAL A 48 -22.32 -3.53 0.51
CA VAL A 48 -20.97 -3.56 -0.08
C VAL A 48 -20.78 -4.94 -0.69
N SER A 49 -20.60 -5.00 -2.00
CA SER A 49 -20.36 -6.27 -2.68
C SER A 49 -19.10 -6.93 -2.12
N HIS A 50 -19.11 -8.26 -2.02
CA HIS A 50 -17.94 -9.02 -1.57
C HIS A 50 -16.71 -8.72 -2.44
N GLU A 51 -16.91 -8.50 -3.73
CA GLU A 51 -15.86 -8.12 -4.65
C GLU A 51 -15.28 -6.73 -4.35
N ALA A 52 -16.11 -5.73 -4.08
CA ALA A 52 -15.63 -4.39 -3.72
C ALA A 52 -14.85 -4.40 -2.42
N LEU A 53 -15.29 -5.21 -1.45
CA LEU A 53 -14.61 -5.35 -0.16
C LEU A 53 -13.27 -6.09 -0.32
N ARG A 54 -13.25 -7.17 -1.12
CA ARG A 54 -12.00 -7.87 -1.46
C ARG A 54 -11.03 -6.93 -2.18
N ALA A 55 -11.49 -6.17 -3.17
CA ALA A 55 -10.66 -5.19 -3.88
C ALA A 55 -10.08 -4.14 -2.92
N LEU A 56 -10.90 -3.56 -2.02
CA LEU A 56 -10.42 -2.62 -1.00
C LEU A 56 -9.37 -3.24 -0.06
N ALA A 57 -9.51 -4.53 0.26
CA ALA A 57 -8.58 -5.23 1.12
C ALA A 57 -7.28 -5.58 0.39
N THR A 58 -7.34 -6.17 -0.81
CA THR A 58 -6.17 -6.72 -1.49
C THR A 58 -5.48 -5.72 -2.40
N HIS A 59 -6.25 -4.94 -3.17
CA HIS A 59 -5.76 -4.04 -4.23
C HIS A 59 -6.45 -2.68 -4.12
N PRO A 60 -6.00 -1.80 -3.21
CA PRO A 60 -6.71 -0.55 -2.93
C PRO A 60 -6.90 0.34 -4.17
N LEU A 61 -5.96 0.29 -5.11
CA LEU A 61 -5.94 1.11 -6.33
C LEU A 61 -6.30 0.33 -7.60
N GLU A 62 -6.91 -0.86 -7.48
CA GLU A 62 -7.31 -1.68 -8.62
C GLU A 62 -8.20 -0.93 -9.63
N GLN A 63 -9.04 -0.02 -9.11
CA GLN A 63 -9.94 0.80 -9.93
C GLN A 63 -9.20 1.77 -10.87
N LEU A 64 -7.95 2.13 -10.54
CA LEU A 64 -7.11 3.04 -11.33
C LEU A 64 -6.12 2.28 -12.20
N VAL A 65 -5.56 1.20 -11.67
CA VAL A 65 -4.50 0.43 -12.35
C VAL A 65 -5.08 -0.67 -13.24
N GLY A 66 -6.36 -1.03 -13.08
CA GLY A 66 -6.94 -2.17 -13.78
C GLY A 66 -6.45 -3.50 -13.22
N ARG A 67 -7.27 -4.55 -13.36
CA ARG A 67 -6.95 -5.92 -12.92
C ARG A 67 -6.10 -6.67 -13.95
N ASP A 68 -6.21 -6.27 -15.23
CA ASP A 68 -5.58 -6.93 -16.36
C ASP A 68 -4.49 -6.03 -16.96
N ALA A 69 -3.33 -6.62 -17.30
CA ALA A 69 -2.19 -5.93 -17.89
C ALA A 69 -2.54 -5.14 -19.18
N GLU A 70 -3.61 -5.54 -19.88
CA GLU A 70 -4.09 -4.88 -21.10
C GLU A 70 -4.93 -3.62 -20.85
N ARG A 71 -5.43 -3.42 -19.62
CA ARG A 71 -6.32 -2.29 -19.26
C ARG A 71 -5.68 -1.28 -18.31
N SER A 72 -4.44 -1.50 -17.90
CA SER A 72 -3.74 -0.56 -17.03
C SER A 72 -3.36 0.70 -17.78
N THR A 73 -3.93 1.83 -17.35
CA THR A 73 -3.69 3.13 -17.98
C THR A 73 -2.34 3.73 -17.57
N TYR A 74 -1.75 3.28 -16.46
CA TYR A 74 -0.60 3.92 -15.83
C TYR A 74 0.58 3.00 -15.52
N VAL A 75 0.37 1.69 -15.34
CA VAL A 75 1.42 0.73 -14.93
C VAL A 75 1.47 -0.46 -15.87
N LEU A 76 2.65 -0.79 -16.38
CA LEU A 76 2.88 -2.02 -17.13
C LEU A 76 3.60 -3.04 -16.24
N GLU A 77 3.18 -4.30 -16.31
CA GLU A 77 3.96 -5.39 -15.76
C GLU A 77 5.00 -5.83 -16.81
N VAL A 78 6.26 -5.57 -16.52
CA VAL A 78 7.39 -5.90 -17.40
C VAL A 78 8.16 -7.07 -16.78
N ALA A 79 8.64 -8.01 -17.59
CA ALA A 79 9.42 -9.13 -17.06
C ALA A 79 10.68 -8.58 -16.37
N ALA A 80 11.05 -9.12 -15.21
CA ALA A 80 12.22 -8.65 -14.47
C ALA A 80 13.52 -8.76 -15.29
N SER A 81 13.57 -9.69 -16.24
CA SER A 81 14.67 -9.85 -17.21
C SER A 81 14.81 -8.66 -18.17
N GLU A 82 13.71 -8.01 -18.55
CA GLU A 82 13.71 -6.87 -19.49
C GLU A 82 14.13 -5.57 -18.80
N VAL A 83 13.85 -5.42 -17.50
CA VAL A 83 14.20 -4.22 -16.72
C VAL A 83 15.69 -4.19 -16.32
N SER A 84 16.37 -5.34 -16.31
CA SER A 84 17.76 -5.50 -15.83
C SER A 84 18.85 -4.89 -16.74
N ALA A 85 18.53 -3.95 -17.63
CA ALA A 85 19.50 -3.20 -18.44
C ALA A 85 20.57 -2.43 -17.61
N ILE A 86 20.40 -2.36 -16.28
CA ILE A 86 21.21 -1.52 -15.38
C ILE A 86 22.05 -2.31 -14.35
N GLY A 87 22.13 -3.64 -14.50
CA GLY A 87 23.19 -4.40 -13.83
C GLY A 87 22.68 -5.22 -12.67
N THR A 88 22.13 -6.37 -13.01
CA THR A 88 22.44 -7.70 -12.47
C THR A 88 21.35 -8.58 -13.03
N GLN A 89 21.63 -9.23 -14.15
CA GLN A 89 20.85 -10.43 -14.45
C GLN A 89 21.11 -11.40 -13.31
N PRO A 90 20.07 -12.08 -12.78
CA PRO A 90 20.30 -13.10 -11.77
C PRO A 90 21.27 -14.11 -12.39
N ALA A 91 22.36 -14.40 -11.68
CA ALA A 91 23.28 -15.43 -12.13
C ALA A 91 22.52 -16.74 -12.34
N HIS A 92 22.73 -17.35 -13.50
CA HIS A 92 22.09 -18.61 -13.87
C HIS A 92 22.83 -19.81 -13.29
N SER A 93 24.06 -19.59 -12.83
CA SER A 93 24.91 -20.60 -12.21
C SER A 93 25.67 -20.04 -11.01
N LEU A 94 26.04 -20.92 -10.08
CA LEU A 94 26.86 -20.53 -8.91
C LEU A 94 28.23 -19.97 -9.34
N ALA A 95 28.80 -20.52 -10.42
CA ALA A 95 30.11 -20.15 -10.96
C ALA A 95 30.16 -18.70 -11.49
N GLU A 96 29.01 -18.15 -11.91
CA GLU A 96 28.89 -16.74 -12.29
C GLU A 96 28.96 -15.79 -11.08
N ILE A 97 28.69 -16.28 -9.87
CA ILE A 97 28.67 -15.48 -8.64
C ILE A 97 29.99 -15.63 -7.89
N PHE A 98 30.44 -16.86 -7.67
CA PHE A 98 31.67 -17.18 -6.95
C PHE A 98 32.31 -18.42 -7.56
N ASP A 99 33.51 -18.28 -8.10
CA ASP A 99 34.34 -19.40 -8.51
C ASP A 99 35.20 -19.86 -7.31
N VAL A 100 34.97 -21.09 -6.86
CA VAL A 100 35.65 -21.69 -5.71
C VAL A 100 36.41 -22.96 -6.10
N GLU A 101 36.44 -23.32 -7.40
CA GLU A 101 36.99 -24.59 -7.89
C GLU A 101 38.50 -24.70 -7.64
N ALA A 102 39.20 -23.56 -7.64
CA ALA A 102 40.63 -23.49 -7.38
C ALA A 102 41.01 -23.63 -5.88
N HIS A 103 40.05 -23.63 -4.95
CA HIS A 103 40.36 -23.63 -3.53
C HIS A 103 40.59 -25.06 -3.01
N PRO A 104 41.69 -25.34 -2.28
CA PRO A 104 42.07 -26.70 -1.86
C PRO A 104 41.02 -27.38 -0.95
N HIS A 105 40.16 -26.61 -0.28
CA HIS A 105 39.08 -27.13 0.56
C HIS A 105 37.74 -27.34 -0.16
N ALA A 106 37.60 -26.87 -1.41
CA ALA A 106 36.39 -27.05 -2.21
C ALA A 106 36.19 -28.50 -2.69
N SER A 107 37.26 -29.29 -2.73
CA SER A 107 37.24 -30.72 -3.08
C SER A 107 36.82 -31.64 -1.94
N THR A 108 36.62 -31.11 -0.72
CA THR A 108 36.12 -31.92 0.39
C THR A 108 34.68 -32.34 0.14
N HIS A 109 34.30 -33.55 0.55
CA HIS A 109 32.95 -34.09 0.34
C HIS A 109 31.85 -33.15 0.85
N VAL A 110 32.05 -32.56 2.02
CA VAL A 110 31.11 -31.59 2.63
C VAL A 110 31.02 -30.31 1.79
N ALA A 111 32.14 -29.80 1.28
CA ALA A 111 32.14 -28.61 0.43
C ALA A 111 31.43 -28.87 -0.90
N GLN A 112 31.66 -30.02 -1.53
CA GLN A 112 30.97 -30.41 -2.77
C GLN A 112 29.45 -30.50 -2.58
N GLU A 113 28.99 -31.07 -1.47
CA GLU A 113 27.56 -31.17 -1.16
C GLU A 113 26.93 -29.77 -0.91
N LEU A 114 27.64 -28.89 -0.20
CA LEU A 114 27.22 -27.50 0.00
C LEU A 114 27.18 -26.70 -1.31
N LEU A 115 28.21 -26.82 -2.16
CA LEU A 115 28.25 -26.18 -3.48
C LEU A 115 27.12 -26.67 -4.39
N ALA A 116 26.83 -27.98 -4.38
CA ALA A 116 25.72 -28.56 -5.12
C ALA A 116 24.36 -28.03 -4.63
N ARG A 117 24.18 -27.87 -3.32
CA ARG A 117 22.97 -27.28 -2.75
C ARG A 117 22.83 -25.81 -3.13
N LEU A 118 23.89 -25.02 -2.98
CA LEU A 118 23.88 -23.60 -3.38
C LEU A 118 23.62 -23.44 -4.88
N GLY A 119 24.15 -24.32 -5.73
CA GLY A 119 23.85 -24.33 -7.17
C GLY A 119 22.37 -24.57 -7.45
N LYS A 120 21.72 -25.47 -6.72
CA LYS A 120 20.26 -25.67 -6.81
C LYS A 120 19.48 -24.44 -6.35
N ASP A 121 19.90 -23.80 -5.25
CA ASP A 121 19.26 -22.60 -4.72
C ASP A 121 19.39 -21.42 -5.71
N VAL A 122 20.56 -21.25 -6.35
CA VAL A 122 20.78 -20.24 -7.39
C VAL A 122 19.92 -20.53 -8.62
N ALA A 123 19.86 -21.78 -9.09
CA ALA A 123 19.01 -22.15 -10.23
C ALA A 123 17.52 -21.93 -9.93
N ALA A 124 17.05 -22.32 -8.74
CA ALA A 124 15.69 -22.07 -8.30
C ALA A 124 15.39 -20.56 -8.21
N TYR A 125 16.31 -19.78 -7.64
CA TYR A 125 16.19 -18.32 -7.60
C TYR A 125 16.14 -17.70 -9.00
N ALA A 126 16.97 -18.16 -9.94
CA ALA A 126 17.00 -17.67 -11.31
C ALA A 126 15.68 -17.97 -12.05
N ILE A 127 15.13 -19.18 -11.87
CA ILE A 127 13.80 -19.55 -12.39
C ILE A 127 12.73 -18.63 -11.79
N ASP A 128 12.70 -18.49 -10.46
CA ASP A 128 11.74 -17.63 -9.76
C ASP A 128 11.87 -16.17 -10.18
N TYR A 129 13.09 -15.68 -10.40
CA TYR A 129 13.35 -14.32 -10.86
C TYR A 129 12.91 -14.12 -12.30
N SER A 130 13.20 -15.07 -13.20
CA SER A 130 12.79 -14.99 -14.61
C SER A 130 11.27 -14.92 -14.77
N GLY A 131 10.51 -15.56 -13.86
CA GLY A 131 9.06 -15.49 -13.81
C GLY A 131 8.49 -14.26 -13.11
N LYS A 132 9.31 -13.47 -12.40
CA LYS A 132 8.85 -12.27 -11.70
C LYS A 132 8.54 -11.16 -12.69
N ARG A 133 7.38 -10.56 -12.51
CA ARG A 133 6.98 -9.32 -13.19
C ARG A 133 7.19 -8.15 -12.27
N THR A 134 7.76 -7.08 -12.81
CA THR A 134 8.00 -5.83 -12.10
C THR A 134 7.10 -4.75 -12.67
N PRO A 135 6.39 -4.00 -11.81
CA PRO A 135 5.56 -2.90 -12.25
C PRO A 135 6.45 -1.74 -12.69
N GLN A 136 6.17 -1.16 -13.85
CA GLN A 136 6.84 0.01 -14.42
C GLN A 136 5.79 1.06 -14.82
N LEU A 137 6.12 2.34 -14.64
CA LEU A 137 5.21 3.41 -15.06
C LEU A 137 5.21 3.55 -16.59
N LEU A 138 4.01 3.60 -17.16
CA LEU A 138 3.82 3.86 -18.59
C LEU A 138 4.39 5.24 -18.94
N SER A 139 5.19 5.32 -20.00
CA SER A 139 5.90 6.54 -20.45
C SER A 139 7.04 7.03 -19.54
N LEU A 140 7.45 6.21 -18.57
CA LEU A 140 8.65 6.41 -17.74
C LEU A 140 9.48 5.13 -17.69
N GLN A 141 9.50 4.38 -18.78
CA GLN A 141 10.37 3.22 -18.93
C GLN A 141 11.85 3.67 -18.96
N PRO A 142 12.81 2.78 -18.67
CA PRO A 142 14.23 3.13 -18.68
C PRO A 142 14.67 3.82 -19.98
N GLU A 143 14.14 3.37 -21.12
CA GLU A 143 14.40 3.92 -22.45
C GLU A 143 13.83 5.33 -22.59
N ASP A 144 12.60 5.55 -22.09
CA ASP A 144 11.95 6.87 -22.12
C ASP A 144 12.72 7.88 -21.25
N LEU A 145 13.15 7.47 -20.06
CA LEU A 145 13.92 8.32 -19.14
C LEU A 145 15.30 8.66 -19.71
N ALA A 146 15.99 7.66 -20.27
CA ALA A 146 17.26 7.88 -20.95
C ALA A 146 17.10 8.84 -22.13
N GLU A 147 16.05 8.68 -22.92
CA GLU A 147 15.75 9.57 -24.05
C GLU A 147 15.39 10.98 -23.60
N CYS A 148 14.59 11.15 -22.53
CA CYS A 148 14.25 12.47 -21.99
C CYS A 148 15.49 13.23 -21.54
N VAL A 149 16.39 12.54 -20.81
CA VAL A 149 17.62 13.16 -20.31
C VAL A 149 18.64 13.38 -21.43
N GLN A 150 18.78 12.44 -22.38
CA GLN A 150 19.73 12.55 -23.50
C GLN A 150 19.28 13.50 -24.62
N LYS A 151 17.97 13.68 -24.85
CA LYS A 151 17.49 14.66 -25.84
C LYS A 151 17.57 16.09 -25.32
N ALA A 152 17.46 16.29 -24.00
CA ALA A 152 17.89 17.52 -23.35
C ALA A 152 19.40 17.79 -23.56
N CYS A 153 20.15 16.76 -23.96
CA CYS A 153 21.58 16.80 -24.18
C CYS A 153 22.06 17.11 -25.62
N LEU A 154 21.20 17.59 -26.52
CA LEU A 154 21.60 17.88 -27.91
C LEU A 154 21.75 19.40 -28.13
N PRO A 155 22.97 19.92 -28.38
CA PRO A 155 23.21 21.35 -28.59
C PRO A 155 22.57 21.82 -29.90
N GLY A 156 21.86 22.95 -29.85
CA GLY A 156 21.35 23.65 -31.04
C GLY A 156 19.88 23.37 -31.40
N ARG A 157 19.17 22.48 -30.70
CA ARG A 157 17.71 22.44 -30.79
C ARG A 157 17.13 23.47 -29.83
N ARG A 158 16.84 24.67 -30.34
CA ARG A 158 15.88 25.57 -29.70
C ARG A 158 14.62 24.77 -29.42
N HIS A 159 14.09 24.90 -28.21
CA HIS A 159 12.88 24.26 -27.69
C HIS A 159 11.58 24.53 -28.52
N ASP A 160 11.70 25.13 -29.70
CA ASP A 160 10.59 25.58 -30.54
C ASP A 160 10.08 24.43 -31.43
N SER A 161 9.15 23.67 -30.85
CA SER A 161 7.82 23.40 -31.44
C SER A 161 7.66 22.64 -32.78
N LEU A 162 8.70 22.16 -33.45
CA LEU A 162 8.54 21.55 -34.79
C LEU A 162 8.45 20.01 -34.84
N PHE A 163 8.66 19.29 -33.73
CA PHE A 163 8.65 17.81 -33.73
C PHE A 163 7.83 17.21 -32.58
N GLY A 164 6.50 17.27 -32.68
CA GLY A 164 5.56 16.53 -31.83
C GLY A 164 5.63 16.85 -30.32
N PRO A 165 4.69 16.32 -29.51
CA PRO A 165 4.83 16.36 -28.05
C PRO A 165 6.09 15.59 -27.67
N SER A 166 6.99 16.21 -26.89
CA SER A 166 8.18 15.48 -26.42
C SER A 166 7.74 14.30 -25.54
N ARG A 167 8.55 13.23 -25.49
CA ARG A 167 8.26 12.10 -24.58
C ARG A 167 8.16 12.58 -23.13
N LEU A 168 8.93 13.59 -22.78
CA LEU A 168 8.86 14.29 -21.50
C LEU A 168 7.48 14.93 -21.27
N ASP A 169 6.96 15.71 -22.24
CA ASP A 169 5.63 16.30 -22.11
C ASP A 169 4.55 15.23 -21.95
N THR A 170 4.72 14.10 -22.64
CA THR A 170 3.80 12.96 -22.53
C THR A 170 3.86 12.34 -21.15
N ALA A 171 5.06 12.14 -20.59
CA ALA A 171 5.26 11.62 -19.25
C ALA A 171 4.71 12.56 -18.17
N LEU A 172 5.00 13.87 -18.27
CA LEU A 172 4.49 14.89 -17.36
C LEU A 172 2.96 14.98 -17.41
N LYS A 173 2.36 14.91 -18.60
CA LYS A 173 0.90 14.86 -18.77
C LYS A 173 0.31 13.62 -18.09
N LYS A 174 0.89 12.44 -18.28
CA LYS A 174 0.43 11.21 -17.64
C LYS A 174 0.56 11.25 -16.11
N LEU A 175 1.65 11.82 -15.59
CA LEU A 175 1.81 12.02 -14.14
C LEU A 175 0.76 13.00 -13.60
N ALA A 176 0.43 14.07 -14.32
CA ALA A 176 -0.62 15.01 -13.94
C ALA A 176 -2.02 14.37 -13.98
N GLU A 177 -2.32 13.56 -14.99
CA GLU A 177 -3.57 12.79 -15.09
C GLU A 177 -3.70 11.76 -13.97
N LEU A 178 -2.59 11.08 -13.63
CA LEU A 178 -2.53 10.15 -12.50
C LEU A 178 -2.75 10.88 -11.18
N GLU A 179 -2.10 12.01 -10.95
CA GLU A 179 -2.30 12.85 -9.76
C GLU A 179 -3.77 13.23 -9.59
N LYS A 180 -4.39 13.72 -10.69
CA LYS A 180 -5.81 14.08 -10.72
C LYS A 180 -6.70 12.89 -10.36
N SER A 181 -6.46 11.75 -10.98
CA SER A 181 -7.25 10.53 -10.74
C SER A 181 -7.12 10.02 -9.30
N LEU A 182 -5.91 10.09 -8.72
CA LEU A 182 -5.69 9.76 -7.31
C LEU A 182 -6.40 10.74 -6.36
N ALA A 183 -6.40 12.03 -6.69
CA ALA A 183 -7.09 13.06 -5.92
C ALA A 183 -8.61 12.87 -5.95
N GLU A 184 -9.19 12.63 -7.14
CA GLU A 184 -10.62 12.34 -7.29
C GLU A 184 -11.04 11.08 -6.52
N LEU A 185 -10.22 10.02 -6.56
CA LEU A 185 -10.48 8.80 -5.79
C LEU A 185 -10.43 9.07 -4.29
N ARG A 186 -9.48 9.90 -3.83
CA ARG A 186 -9.37 10.30 -2.42
C ARG A 186 -10.58 11.09 -1.95
N GLU A 187 -11.04 12.06 -2.74
CA GLU A 187 -12.23 12.86 -2.41
C GLU A 187 -13.49 11.98 -2.35
N ARG A 188 -13.64 11.05 -3.30
CA ARG A 188 -14.73 10.07 -3.30
C ARG A 188 -14.71 9.21 -2.04
N ASP A 189 -13.53 8.77 -1.61
CA ASP A 189 -13.36 8.01 -0.38
C ASP A 189 -13.67 8.80 0.88
N ASP A 190 -13.23 10.06 0.94
CA ASP A 190 -13.50 10.93 2.08
C ASP A 190 -15.01 11.19 2.23
N ALA A 191 -15.70 11.47 1.11
CA ALA A 191 -17.15 11.66 1.10
C ALA A 191 -17.88 10.38 1.51
N THR A 192 -17.50 9.23 0.94
CA THR A 192 -18.17 7.96 1.22
C THR A 192 -17.91 7.48 2.64
N ALA A 193 -16.66 7.54 3.12
CA ALA A 193 -16.32 7.15 4.49
C ALA A 193 -17.05 8.01 5.52
N THR A 194 -17.18 9.32 5.28
CA THR A 194 -17.94 10.22 6.16
C THR A 194 -19.43 9.84 6.20
N ALA A 195 -20.03 9.54 5.05
CA ALA A 195 -21.41 9.09 4.97
C ALA A 195 -21.60 7.72 5.67
N ASP A 196 -20.68 6.79 5.48
CA ASP A 196 -20.71 5.46 6.07
C ASP A 196 -20.52 5.50 7.60
N VAL A 197 -19.66 6.37 8.12
CA VAL A 197 -19.53 6.62 9.58
C VAL A 197 -20.86 7.09 10.15
N ARG A 198 -21.50 8.09 9.52
CA ARG A 198 -22.80 8.61 9.97
C ARG A 198 -23.86 7.51 9.94
N ARG A 199 -23.88 6.71 8.87
CA ARG A 199 -24.81 5.60 8.72
C ARG A 199 -24.57 4.51 9.77
N ALA A 200 -23.33 4.11 10.01
CA ALA A 200 -22.98 3.13 11.04
C ALA A 200 -23.44 3.59 12.42
N VAL A 201 -23.21 4.86 12.77
CA VAL A 201 -23.69 5.43 14.04
C VAL A 201 -25.22 5.49 14.09
N ALA A 202 -25.89 5.85 12.99
CA ALA A 202 -27.35 5.87 12.93
C ALA A 202 -27.95 4.47 13.11
N VAL A 203 -27.39 3.44 12.44
CA VAL A 203 -27.82 2.04 12.59
C VAL A 203 -27.56 1.55 14.01
N ALA A 204 -26.37 1.81 14.57
CA ALA A 204 -26.01 1.39 15.92
C ALA A 204 -26.93 1.97 17.00
N ASN A 205 -27.49 3.16 16.76
CA ASN A 205 -28.39 3.84 17.68
C ASN A 205 -29.83 3.90 17.15
N CYS A 206 -30.23 3.00 16.24
CA CYS A 206 -31.58 3.04 15.70
C CYS A 206 -32.61 2.76 16.80
N ALA A 207 -33.58 3.66 16.89
CA ALA A 207 -34.73 3.47 17.75
C ALA A 207 -35.69 2.46 17.09
N PRO A 208 -36.47 1.73 17.90
CA PRO A 208 -37.33 0.68 17.40
C PRO A 208 -38.64 1.29 16.82
N SER A 209 -39.29 0.59 15.89
CA SER A 209 -40.42 1.08 15.08
C SER A 209 -41.72 1.24 15.91
N ALA A 210 -42.76 1.87 15.35
CA ALA A 210 -44.02 2.14 16.08
C ALA A 210 -44.78 0.88 16.57
N SER A 211 -44.43 -0.31 16.07
CA SER A 211 -44.98 -1.62 16.46
C SER A 211 -44.17 -2.34 17.54
N SER A 212 -43.33 -1.62 18.27
CA SER A 212 -42.31 -2.20 19.14
C SER A 212 -42.82 -2.68 20.50
N SER A 213 -42.10 -3.65 21.05
CA SER A 213 -42.33 -4.17 22.40
C SER A 213 -42.21 -3.06 23.47
N ARG A 214 -42.81 -3.28 24.64
CA ARG A 214 -42.74 -2.32 25.77
C ARG A 214 -41.29 -2.02 26.16
N ASP A 215 -40.42 -3.02 26.09
CA ASP A 215 -39.01 -2.91 26.49
C ASP A 215 -38.20 -2.08 25.48
N GLU A 216 -38.47 -2.26 24.20
CA GLU A 216 -37.93 -1.43 23.11
C GLU A 216 -38.34 0.04 23.26
N LEU A 217 -39.61 0.32 23.56
CA LEU A 217 -40.08 1.68 23.80
C LEU A 217 -39.44 2.28 25.05
N ALA A 218 -39.31 1.51 26.14
CA ALA A 218 -38.67 1.96 27.36
C ALA A 218 -37.20 2.31 27.13
N PHE A 219 -36.47 1.50 26.36
CA PHE A 219 -35.09 1.79 25.96
C PHE A 219 -35.00 3.09 25.15
N ALA A 220 -35.85 3.27 24.14
CA ALA A 220 -35.86 4.48 23.32
C ALA A 220 -36.11 5.75 24.16
N LEU A 221 -37.04 5.70 25.11
CA LEU A 221 -37.32 6.82 26.03
C LEU A 221 -36.12 7.11 26.94
N ARG A 222 -35.45 6.09 27.47
CA ARG A 222 -34.23 6.29 28.29
C ARG A 222 -33.08 6.87 27.47
N GLN A 223 -32.93 6.46 26.20
CA GLN A 223 -31.93 7.01 25.30
C GLN A 223 -32.22 8.49 24.93
N LEU A 224 -33.49 8.85 24.75
CA LEU A 224 -33.92 10.24 24.55
C LEU A 224 -33.70 11.11 25.81
N ALA A 225 -33.96 10.54 27.00
CA ALA A 225 -33.71 11.18 28.28
C ALA A 225 -32.22 11.26 28.65
N GLY A 226 -31.32 10.67 27.86
CA GLY A 226 -29.87 10.66 28.11
C GLY A 226 -29.41 9.72 29.22
N HIS A 227 -30.28 8.79 29.65
CA HIS A 227 -29.94 7.76 30.64
C HIS A 227 -29.20 6.57 30.04
N GLU A 228 -29.32 6.35 28.72
CA GLU A 228 -28.55 5.33 28.00
C GLU A 228 -27.46 5.98 27.13
N ALA A 229 -26.28 5.37 27.12
CA ALA A 229 -25.15 5.86 26.33
C ALA A 229 -25.38 5.64 24.83
N ARG A 230 -25.08 6.65 24.02
CA ARG A 230 -25.09 6.51 22.55
C ARG A 230 -23.79 5.89 22.06
N ILE A 231 -23.91 4.85 21.24
CA ILE A 231 -22.77 4.17 20.63
C ILE A 231 -22.12 5.13 19.63
N ARG A 232 -20.84 5.45 19.84
CA ARG A 232 -20.03 6.27 18.92
C ARG A 232 -19.19 5.39 18.01
N PHE A 233 -18.78 5.93 16.87
CA PHE A 233 -17.97 5.19 15.89
C PHE A 233 -16.66 4.58 16.47
N PRO A 234 -15.89 5.28 17.34
CA PRO A 234 -14.72 4.66 17.96
C PRO A 234 -15.06 3.38 18.75
N HIS A 235 -16.19 3.35 19.43
CA HIS A 235 -16.65 2.14 20.12
C HIS A 235 -16.90 1.00 19.14
N LEU A 236 -17.57 1.28 18.01
CA LEU A 236 -17.80 0.30 16.94
C LEU A 236 -16.49 -0.25 16.38
N SER A 237 -15.47 0.59 16.19
CA SER A 237 -14.17 0.16 15.71
C SER A 237 -13.44 -0.79 16.68
N VAL A 238 -13.61 -0.58 17.99
CA VAL A 238 -13.10 -1.50 19.02
C VAL A 238 -13.88 -2.81 19.01
N GLN A 239 -15.22 -2.74 18.86
CA GLN A 239 -16.06 -3.95 18.78
C GLN A 239 -15.74 -4.78 17.54
N LEU A 240 -15.32 -4.19 16.43
CA LEU A 240 -14.86 -4.94 15.26
C LEU A 240 -13.74 -5.95 15.59
N LEU A 241 -12.89 -5.61 16.55
CA LEU A 241 -11.75 -6.42 17.01
C LEU A 241 -12.09 -7.33 18.21
N SER A 242 -13.30 -7.23 18.74
CA SER A 242 -13.74 -7.97 19.93
C SER A 242 -14.39 -9.30 19.55
N ASN A 243 -14.05 -10.36 20.29
CA ASN A 243 -14.71 -11.67 20.16
C ASN A 243 -16.13 -11.66 20.77
N GLY A 244 -16.43 -10.68 21.62
CA GLY A 244 -17.74 -10.47 22.25
C GLY A 244 -18.55 -9.34 21.62
N ALA A 245 -18.22 -8.95 20.38
CA ALA A 245 -18.84 -7.80 19.71
C ALA A 245 -20.37 -7.87 19.67
N GLU A 246 -20.91 -9.05 19.37
CA GLU A 246 -22.35 -9.26 19.26
C GLU A 246 -23.04 -9.07 20.62
N ALA A 247 -22.59 -9.78 21.64
CA ALA A 247 -23.13 -9.63 23.00
C ALA A 247 -23.00 -8.20 23.53
N ALA A 248 -21.86 -7.54 23.29
CA ALA A 248 -21.62 -6.17 23.74
C ALA A 248 -22.53 -5.16 23.02
N LEU A 249 -22.73 -5.31 21.70
CA LEU A 249 -23.59 -4.43 20.92
C LEU A 249 -25.07 -4.67 21.22
N SER A 250 -25.50 -5.92 21.42
CA SER A 250 -26.86 -6.24 21.85
C SER A 250 -27.16 -5.74 23.27
N ALA A 251 -26.17 -5.79 24.18
CA ALA A 251 -26.32 -5.22 25.52
C ALA A 251 -26.41 -3.68 25.49
N ALA A 252 -25.63 -3.04 24.62
CA ALA A 252 -25.63 -1.58 24.46
C ALA A 252 -26.89 -1.06 23.73
N ASN A 253 -27.42 -1.84 22.78
CA ASN A 253 -28.67 -1.53 22.11
C ASN A 253 -29.46 -2.82 21.83
N PRO A 254 -30.47 -3.15 22.67
CA PRO A 254 -31.30 -4.34 22.52
C PRO A 254 -32.12 -4.39 21.22
N THR A 255 -32.28 -3.26 20.52
CA THR A 255 -33.04 -3.21 19.26
C THR A 255 -32.23 -3.73 18.06
N LEU A 256 -30.93 -3.98 18.25
CA LEU A 256 -30.06 -4.51 17.20
C LEU A 256 -30.22 -6.02 17.09
N SER A 257 -30.81 -6.46 15.97
CA SER A 257 -30.82 -7.88 15.62
C SER A 257 -29.41 -8.38 15.26
N PRO A 258 -29.10 -9.67 15.43
CA PRO A 258 -27.80 -10.25 15.07
C PRO A 258 -27.36 -9.93 13.64
N GLY A 259 -28.29 -9.98 12.68
CA GLY A 259 -28.00 -9.63 11.28
C GLY A 259 -27.64 -8.16 11.08
N ARG A 260 -28.28 -7.24 11.82
CA ARG A 260 -27.92 -5.81 11.81
C ARG A 260 -26.56 -5.58 12.44
N ILE A 261 -26.21 -6.32 13.49
CA ILE A 261 -24.88 -6.26 14.12
C ILE A 261 -23.81 -6.70 13.14
N ASP A 262 -24.00 -7.84 12.47
CA ASP A 262 -23.05 -8.33 11.46
C ASP A 262 -22.84 -7.31 10.33
N GLY A 263 -23.93 -6.77 9.78
CA GLY A 263 -23.84 -5.76 8.74
C GLY A 263 -23.22 -4.44 9.22
N LEU A 264 -23.47 -4.04 10.47
CA LEU A 264 -22.85 -2.89 11.11
C LEU A 264 -21.33 -3.08 11.23
N LEU A 265 -20.87 -4.25 11.69
CA LEU A 265 -19.46 -4.57 11.80
C LEU A 265 -18.77 -4.62 10.42
N GLN A 266 -19.46 -5.12 9.40
CA GLN A 266 -18.95 -5.08 8.02
C GLN A 266 -18.83 -3.64 7.50
N LEU A 267 -19.82 -2.78 7.74
CA LEU A 267 -19.75 -1.37 7.37
C LEU A 267 -18.58 -0.66 8.07
N VAL A 268 -18.36 -0.95 9.36
CA VAL A 268 -17.20 -0.43 10.11
C VAL A 268 -15.89 -0.91 9.49
N ALA A 269 -15.80 -2.19 9.09
CA ALA A 269 -14.62 -2.73 8.41
C ALA A 269 -14.35 -2.01 7.08
N VAL A 270 -15.40 -1.73 6.29
CA VAL A 270 -15.30 -0.98 5.02
C VAL A 270 -14.78 0.44 5.26
N VAL A 271 -15.30 1.14 6.29
CA VAL A 271 -14.79 2.46 6.68
C VAL A 271 -13.31 2.39 7.06
N MET A 272 -12.90 1.39 7.84
CA MET A 272 -11.49 1.18 8.21
C MET A 272 -10.59 0.91 6.99
N LEU A 273 -11.06 0.12 6.02
CA LEU A 273 -10.33 -0.12 4.78
C LEU A 273 -10.21 1.14 3.91
N ARG A 274 -11.29 1.93 3.78
CA ARG A 274 -11.25 3.20 3.03
C ARG A 274 -10.35 4.24 3.68
N THR A 275 -10.42 4.39 5.01
CA THR A 275 -9.52 5.31 5.74
C THR A 275 -8.05 4.90 5.61
N SER A 276 -7.78 3.59 5.61
CA SER A 276 -6.45 3.06 5.32
C SER A 276 -6.03 3.30 3.86
N ARG A 277 -6.94 3.16 2.89
CA ARG A 277 -6.69 3.49 1.48
C ARG A 277 -6.42 4.98 1.27
N ARG A 278 -7.11 5.87 1.98
CA ARG A 278 -6.86 7.32 1.95
C ARG A 278 -5.43 7.68 2.34
N ALA A 279 -4.88 7.09 3.40
CA ALA A 279 -3.48 7.33 3.78
C ALA A 279 -2.51 6.91 2.66
N PHE A 280 -2.84 5.81 1.98
CA PHE A 280 -2.07 5.32 0.84
C PHE A 280 -2.17 6.21 -0.39
N LEU A 281 -3.37 6.71 -0.70
CA LEU A 281 -3.60 7.70 -1.76
C LEU A 281 -2.80 8.97 -1.50
N ALA A 282 -2.78 9.47 -0.25
CA ALA A 282 -1.99 10.65 0.09
C ALA A 282 -0.48 10.45 -0.15
N ALA A 283 0.06 9.28 0.22
CA ALA A 283 1.45 8.94 -0.07
C ALA A 283 1.71 8.82 -1.59
N ALA A 284 0.82 8.14 -2.33
CA ALA A 284 0.95 8.02 -3.78
C ALA A 284 0.89 9.38 -4.51
N ILE A 285 0.00 10.29 -4.10
CA ILE A 285 -0.08 11.66 -4.63
C ILE A 285 1.24 12.41 -4.35
N SER A 286 1.79 12.27 -3.15
CA SER A 286 3.08 12.89 -2.79
C SER A 286 4.22 12.36 -3.66
N ASP A 287 4.27 11.04 -3.88
CA ASP A 287 5.30 10.39 -4.70
C ASP A 287 5.18 10.81 -6.18
N VAL A 288 3.96 10.94 -6.71
CA VAL A 288 3.71 11.44 -8.08
C VAL A 288 4.20 12.88 -8.24
N ARG A 289 3.87 13.76 -7.29
CA ARG A 289 4.33 15.16 -7.31
C ARG A 289 5.84 15.24 -7.24
N GLY A 290 6.45 14.53 -6.29
CA GLY A 290 7.90 14.50 -6.14
C GLY A 290 8.60 14.02 -7.42
N LEU A 291 8.10 12.94 -8.05
CA LEU A 291 8.65 12.44 -9.30
C LEU A 291 8.49 13.44 -10.45
N ARG A 292 7.36 14.14 -10.55
CA ARG A 292 7.13 15.17 -11.57
C ARG A 292 8.12 16.32 -11.40
N ASP A 293 8.24 16.84 -10.19
CA ASP A 293 9.11 17.97 -9.87
C ASP A 293 10.59 17.60 -10.08
N ASP A 294 11.01 16.37 -9.71
CA ASP A 294 12.36 15.88 -10.00
C ASP A 294 12.64 15.76 -11.50
N LEU A 295 11.66 15.27 -12.27
CA LEU A 295 11.80 15.05 -13.70
C LEU A 295 12.02 16.40 -14.40
N GLU A 296 11.21 17.40 -14.06
CA GLU A 296 11.39 18.77 -14.53
C GLU A 296 12.75 19.34 -14.10
N LEU A 297 13.08 19.28 -12.81
CA LEU A 297 14.34 19.82 -12.28
C LEU A 297 15.55 19.22 -12.98
N LYS A 298 15.62 17.89 -13.06
CA LYS A 298 16.75 17.18 -13.65
C LYS A 298 16.89 17.43 -15.14
N VAL A 299 15.79 17.53 -15.88
CA VAL A 299 15.87 17.89 -17.31
C VAL A 299 16.46 19.31 -17.47
N HIS A 300 16.02 20.27 -16.66
CA HIS A 300 16.56 21.63 -16.71
C HIS A 300 18.02 21.72 -16.26
N GLU A 301 18.40 20.99 -15.19
CA GLU A 301 19.79 20.92 -14.73
C GLU A 301 20.70 20.32 -15.80
N GLN A 302 20.26 19.25 -16.46
CA GLN A 302 21.03 18.63 -17.54
C GLN A 302 21.19 19.57 -18.74
N ALA A 303 20.14 20.27 -19.14
CA ALA A 303 20.22 21.30 -20.19
C ALA A 303 21.22 22.43 -19.85
N ARG A 304 21.31 22.85 -18.57
CA ARG A 304 22.29 23.87 -18.13
C ARG A 304 23.73 23.34 -18.13
N LEU A 305 23.95 22.13 -17.63
CA LEU A 305 25.29 21.51 -17.59
C LEU A 305 25.84 21.28 -18.98
N GLN A 306 24.96 20.94 -19.91
CA GLN A 306 25.21 20.80 -21.34
C GLN A 306 25.69 22.10 -21.99
N GLU A 307 24.98 23.21 -21.77
CA GLU A 307 25.36 24.53 -22.28
C GLU A 307 26.72 25.00 -21.74
N ALA A 308 27.07 24.59 -20.52
CA ALA A 308 28.39 24.82 -19.94
C ALA A 308 29.46 23.91 -20.56
N ALA A 309 29.17 22.61 -20.71
CA ALA A 309 30.06 21.61 -21.29
C ALA A 309 30.39 21.86 -22.77
N GLY A 310 29.45 22.41 -23.54
CA GLY A 310 29.69 22.84 -24.92
C GLY A 310 30.78 23.92 -25.05
N ARG A 311 31.13 24.60 -23.95
CA ARG A 311 32.21 25.60 -23.89
C ARG A 311 33.54 25.02 -23.40
N ALA A 312 33.54 23.83 -22.78
CA ALA A 312 34.73 23.22 -22.19
C ALA A 312 34.67 21.69 -22.28
N GLN A 313 35.50 21.10 -23.15
CA GLN A 313 35.49 19.66 -23.48
C GLN A 313 35.71 18.72 -22.27
N HIS A 314 36.42 19.17 -21.23
CA HIS A 314 36.60 18.41 -19.99
C HIS A 314 35.33 18.33 -19.11
N GLN A 315 34.35 19.22 -19.29
CA GLN A 315 33.09 19.20 -18.55
C GLN A 315 32.06 18.26 -19.18
N ALA A 316 32.28 17.81 -20.42
CA ALA A 316 31.37 16.91 -21.13
C ALA A 316 31.28 15.51 -20.50
N SER A 317 32.41 14.95 -20.04
CA SER A 317 32.43 13.63 -19.39
C SER A 317 31.70 13.66 -18.03
N ALA A 318 31.94 14.70 -17.22
CA ALA A 318 31.28 14.89 -15.93
C ALA A 318 29.77 15.09 -16.09
N ALA A 319 29.33 15.88 -17.08
CA ALA A 319 27.91 16.06 -17.40
C ALA A 319 27.26 14.72 -17.82
N GLN A 320 27.95 13.91 -18.62
CA GLN A 320 27.44 12.60 -19.04
C GLN A 320 27.31 11.61 -17.87
N GLU A 321 28.24 11.62 -16.91
CA GLU A 321 28.11 10.81 -15.70
C GLU A 321 26.95 11.28 -14.81
N GLN A 322 26.77 12.60 -14.66
CA GLN A 322 25.65 13.16 -13.90
C GLN A 322 24.30 12.84 -14.55
N ALA A 323 24.22 12.86 -15.88
CA ALA A 323 23.05 12.43 -16.63
C ALA A 323 22.68 10.97 -16.33
N LYS A 324 23.67 10.07 -16.36
CA LYS A 324 23.46 8.66 -16.01
C LYS A 324 22.92 8.49 -14.58
N ARG A 325 23.52 9.16 -13.60
CA ARG A 325 23.03 9.14 -12.20
C ARG A 325 21.60 9.67 -12.08
N SER A 326 21.30 10.76 -12.77
CA SER A 326 19.98 11.37 -12.79
C SER A 326 18.91 10.40 -13.31
N VAL A 327 19.20 9.69 -14.40
CA VAL A 327 18.31 8.65 -14.98
C VAL A 327 18.08 7.52 -13.99
N LEU A 328 19.14 7.01 -13.34
CA LEU A 328 19.03 5.94 -12.37
C LEU A 328 18.14 6.28 -11.18
N GLU A 329 18.32 7.48 -10.63
CA GLU A 329 17.50 7.98 -9.52
C GLU A 329 16.04 8.15 -9.93
N LEU A 330 15.78 8.68 -11.13
CA LEU A 330 14.41 8.83 -11.66
C LEU A 330 13.76 7.47 -11.89
N GLN A 331 14.49 6.50 -12.42
CA GLN A 331 14.00 5.14 -12.62
C GLN A 331 13.71 4.44 -11.28
N HIS A 332 14.56 4.63 -10.27
CA HIS A 332 14.31 4.10 -8.94
C HIS A 332 13.03 4.70 -8.33
N ARG A 333 12.83 6.02 -8.43
CA ARG A 333 11.59 6.66 -7.95
C ARG A 333 10.36 6.22 -8.76
N ALA A 334 10.47 6.11 -10.08
CA ALA A 334 9.40 5.64 -10.95
C ALA A 334 8.98 4.19 -10.62
N SER A 335 9.94 3.30 -10.43
CA SER A 335 9.67 1.90 -10.05
C SER A 335 9.11 1.78 -8.63
N ALA A 336 9.60 2.58 -7.67
CA ALA A 336 9.03 2.64 -6.32
C ALA A 336 7.56 3.11 -6.34
N LEU A 337 7.25 4.12 -7.15
CA LEU A 337 5.88 4.57 -7.36
C LEU A 337 5.03 3.49 -8.04
N ALA A 338 5.53 2.84 -9.10
CA ALA A 338 4.82 1.74 -9.76
C ALA A 338 4.50 0.59 -8.79
N ALA A 339 5.48 0.19 -7.97
CA ALA A 339 5.33 -0.83 -6.94
C ALA A 339 4.32 -0.41 -5.87
N ARG A 340 4.29 0.88 -5.49
CA ARG A 340 3.23 1.41 -4.63
C ARG A 340 1.88 1.26 -5.32
N LEU A 341 1.71 1.71 -6.55
CA LEU A 341 0.43 1.65 -7.24
C LEU A 341 -0.14 0.22 -7.35
N THR A 342 0.73 -0.80 -7.46
CA THR A 342 0.33 -2.20 -7.54
C THR A 342 0.39 -2.97 -6.22
N THR A 343 0.74 -2.32 -5.10
CA THR A 343 0.98 -3.01 -3.82
C THR A 343 -0.23 -3.83 -3.41
N ARG A 344 0.01 -5.12 -3.15
CA ARG A 344 -0.95 -6.04 -2.54
C ARG A 344 -0.83 -5.94 -1.02
N ARG A 345 -1.92 -5.63 -0.32
CA ARG A 345 -1.90 -5.50 1.16
C ARG A 345 -2.05 -6.82 1.88
N PHE A 346 -2.87 -7.72 1.33
CA PHE A 346 -3.10 -9.05 1.89
C PHE A 346 -3.06 -10.07 0.76
N THR A 347 -2.27 -11.14 0.95
CA THR A 347 -2.39 -12.38 0.18
C THR A 347 -3.53 -13.18 0.82
N VAL A 348 -4.72 -13.12 0.21
CA VAL A 348 -5.91 -13.88 0.64
C VAL A 348 -5.86 -15.28 0.07
#